data_AF-A0AAW0WS86-F1
#
_entry.id   AF-A0AAW0WS86-F1
#
_cell.length_a   1.000
_cell.length_b   1.000
_cell.length_c   1.000
_cell.angle_alpha   90.00
_cell.angle_beta   90.00
_cell.angle_gamma   90.00
#
_symmetry.space_group_name_H-M   'P 1'
#
loop_
_entity.id
_entity.type
_entity.pdbx_description
1 polymer ?
#
loop_
_entity_poly.entity_id
_entity_poly.type
_entity_poly.pdbx_seq_one_letter_code
_entity_poly.pdbx_strand_id
1 'polypeptide(L)'
;TLKLRQQVIATATTFLKRFYARNSLKCIDPLLLAPTSVFLSSKVEEFGVISNSRLISTCQTVACIHMACVVHQKDCKQWFAELNTDLDRIMEITRYILNLYDLWESYDERKEIQGLLQKMPKPNTQPVPRVVR
;
A
#
# COMPACT_ATOMS: atom_id res chain seq x y z
N THR A 1 -14.78 -12.66 -10.91
CA THR A 1 -13.46 -12.04 -10.69
C THR A 1 -13.42 -10.70 -11.38
N LEU A 2 -13.29 -9.59 -10.65
CA LEU A 2 -13.16 -8.26 -11.25
C LEU A 2 -11.83 -8.20 -12.01
N LYS A 3 -11.85 -8.00 -13.34
CA LYS A 3 -10.64 -7.87 -14.17
C LYS A 3 -10.09 -6.44 -14.09
N LEU A 4 -9.60 -6.04 -12.92
CA LEU A 4 -9.02 -4.71 -12.71
C LEU A 4 -7.55 -4.68 -13.09
N ARG A 5 -7.10 -3.56 -13.65
CA ARG A 5 -5.67 -3.32 -13.91
C ARG A 5 -4.93 -3.13 -12.57
N GLN A 6 -3.67 -3.56 -12.49
CA GLN A 6 -2.84 -3.44 -11.29
C GLN A 6 -2.72 -1.99 -10.80
N GLN A 7 -2.71 -1.02 -11.72
CA GLN A 7 -2.73 0.42 -11.41
C GLN A 7 -3.94 0.80 -10.55
N VAL A 8 -5.14 0.34 -10.90
CA VAL A 8 -6.37 0.60 -10.15
C VAL A 8 -6.27 0.02 -8.73
N ILE A 9 -5.72 -1.18 -8.58
CA ILE A 9 -5.53 -1.84 -7.29
C ILE A 9 -4.50 -1.07 -6.43
N ALA A 10 -3.41 -0.59 -7.03
CA ALA A 10 -2.40 0.21 -6.34
C ALA A 10 -2.96 1.54 -5.84
N THR A 11 -3.76 2.22 -6.66
CA THR A 11 -4.45 3.47 -6.30
C THR A 11 -5.47 3.25 -5.19
N ALA A 12 -6.30 2.21 -5.28
CA ALA A 12 -7.24 1.82 -4.22
C ALA A 12 -6.55 1.54 -2.89
N THR A 13 -5.44 0.78 -2.92
CA THR A 13 -4.62 0.49 -1.74
C THR A 13 -4.06 1.76 -1.10
N THR A 14 -3.64 2.72 -1.93
CA THR A 14 -3.13 4.01 -1.46
C THR A 14 -4.22 4.86 -0.80
N PHE A 15 -5.44 4.88 -1.35
CA PHE A 15 -6.58 5.57 -0.72
C PHE A 15 -6.91 4.99 0.65
N LEU A 16 -6.96 3.66 0.77
CA LEU A 16 -7.19 2.97 2.03
C LEU A 16 -6.12 3.34 3.08
N LYS A 17 -4.85 3.24 2.71
CA LYS A 17 -3.71 3.59 3.58
C LYS A 17 -3.74 5.06 3.99
N ARG A 18 -4.01 5.99 3.06
CA ARG A 18 -4.10 7.43 3.35
C ARG A 18 -5.25 7.76 4.30
N PHE A 19 -6.39 7.09 4.17
CA PHE A 19 -7.52 7.30 5.06
C PHE A 19 -7.17 6.90 6.50
N TYR A 20 -6.63 5.70 6.71
CA TYR A 20 -6.28 5.20 8.05
C TYR A 20 -4.99 5.78 8.63
N ALA A 21 -4.14 6.41 7.82
CA ALA A 21 -3.03 7.20 8.34
C ALA A 21 -3.48 8.47 9.08
N ARG A 22 -4.68 8.99 8.77
CA ARG A 22 -5.23 10.22 9.37
C ARG A 22 -6.47 9.98 10.24
N ASN A 23 -7.15 8.85 10.07
CA ASN A 23 -8.38 8.52 10.77
C ASN A 23 -8.23 7.21 11.54
N SER A 24 -8.90 7.10 12.68
CA SER A 24 -8.92 5.85 13.45
C SER A 24 -9.70 4.76 12.71
N LEU A 25 -9.35 3.49 12.95
CA LEU A 25 -10.13 2.32 12.52
C LEU A 25 -11.58 2.35 13.07
N LYS A 26 -11.86 3.15 14.10
CA LYS A 26 -13.22 3.41 14.63
C LYS A 26 -14.11 4.24 13.70
N CYS A 27 -13.55 4.99 12.77
CA CYS A 27 -14.34 5.97 12.01
C CYS A 27 -15.22 5.29 10.96
N ILE A 28 -14.64 4.36 10.18
CA ILE A 28 -15.31 3.63 9.11
C ILE A 28 -14.78 2.20 9.08
N ASP A 29 -15.67 1.22 8.94
CA ASP A 29 -15.32 -0.19 8.80
C ASP A 29 -14.46 -0.41 7.54
N PRO A 30 -13.26 -1.02 7.65
CA PRO A 30 -12.41 -1.35 6.51
C PRO A 30 -13.13 -2.16 5.42
N LEU A 31 -14.08 -3.02 5.80
CA LEU A 31 -14.87 -3.83 4.87
C LEU A 31 -15.78 -2.98 4.00
N LEU A 32 -16.23 -1.83 4.50
CA LEU A 32 -17.03 -0.87 3.72
C LEU A 32 -16.13 0.07 2.92
N LEU A 33 -14.99 0.49 3.49
CA LEU A 33 -14.09 1.43 2.83
C LEU A 33 -13.33 0.80 1.64
N ALA A 34 -13.02 -0.50 1.70
CA ALA A 34 -12.35 -1.21 0.63
C ALA A 34 -13.10 -1.15 -0.73
N PRO A 35 -14.40 -1.52 -0.83
CA PRO A 35 -15.13 -1.42 -2.09
C PRO A 35 -15.31 0.04 -2.55
N THR A 36 -15.52 0.98 -1.63
CA THR A 36 -15.58 2.42 -1.97
C THR A 36 -14.26 2.92 -2.57
N SER A 37 -13.13 2.49 -2.01
CA SER A 37 -11.79 2.85 -2.50
C SER A 37 -11.54 2.29 -3.89
N VAL A 38 -11.96 1.05 -4.16
CA VAL A 38 -11.85 0.41 -5.49
C VAL A 38 -12.76 1.08 -6.52
N PHE A 39 -13.98 1.46 -6.13
CA PHE A 39 -14.89 2.19 -7.01
C PHE A 39 -14.34 3.58 -7.37
N LEU A 40 -13.88 4.32 -6.37
CA LEU A 40 -13.29 5.64 -6.55
C LEU A 40 -12.03 5.56 -7.43
N SER A 41 -11.13 4.61 -7.17
CA SER A 41 -9.92 4.43 -7.98
C SER A 41 -10.26 4.08 -9.43
N SER A 42 -11.28 3.24 -9.66
CA SER A 42 -11.72 2.88 -11.01
C SER A 42 -12.19 4.10 -11.79
N LYS A 43 -12.83 5.06 -11.12
CA LYS A 43 -13.22 6.34 -11.74
C LYS A 43 -12.04 7.29 -11.93
N VAL A 44 -11.14 7.41 -10.97
CA VAL A 44 -9.95 8.28 -11.09
C VAL A 44 -9.04 7.84 -12.24
N GLU A 45 -8.87 6.55 -12.44
CA GLU A 45 -8.03 5.99 -13.51
C GLU A 45 -8.68 6.14 -14.90
N GLU A 46 -10.01 6.31 -14.98
CA GLU A 46 -10.74 6.56 -16.23
C GLU A 46 -10.51 7.99 -16.76
N PHE A 47 -10.22 8.96 -15.86
CA PHE A 47 -10.02 10.39 -16.19
C PHE A 47 -8.59 10.91 -16.01
N GLY A 48 -7.70 10.13 -15.37
CA GLY A 48 -6.49 10.65 -14.72
C GLY A 48 -5.14 10.26 -15.33
N VAL A 49 -5.07 9.85 -16.60
CA VAL A 49 -3.76 9.57 -17.23
C VAL A 49 -3.04 10.88 -17.56
N ILE A 50 -2.48 11.51 -16.53
CA ILE A 50 -1.43 12.52 -16.64
C ILE A 50 -0.12 11.88 -16.19
N SER A 51 0.90 11.99 -17.05
CA SER A 51 2.26 11.43 -16.96
C SER A 51 2.92 11.56 -15.57
N ASN A 52 2.68 10.59 -14.68
CA ASN A 52 3.45 10.33 -13.45
C ASN A 52 4.25 9.03 -13.53
N SER A 53 4.18 8.33 -14.66
CA SER A 53 4.76 7.01 -14.90
C SER A 53 6.29 6.98 -14.84
N ARG A 54 6.99 8.12 -15.04
CA ARG A 54 8.45 8.15 -15.03
C ARG A 54 9.06 8.23 -13.63
N LEU A 55 8.37 8.87 -12.66
CA LEU A 55 8.91 9.19 -11.33
C LEU A 55 8.67 8.08 -10.31
N ILE A 56 7.52 7.42 -10.37
CA ILE A 56 7.21 6.27 -9.50
C ILE A 56 7.91 4.99 -9.98
N SER A 57 8.06 4.83 -11.31
CA SER A 57 8.75 3.68 -11.91
C SER A 57 10.24 3.67 -11.54
N THR A 58 10.94 4.81 -11.61
CA THR A 58 12.37 4.85 -11.25
C THR A 58 12.60 4.48 -9.78
N CYS A 59 11.84 5.03 -8.84
CA CYS A 59 12.00 4.71 -7.42
C CYS A 59 11.68 3.24 -7.09
N GLN A 60 10.63 2.67 -7.70
CA GLN A 60 10.30 1.25 -7.50
C GLN A 60 11.32 0.32 -8.17
N THR A 61 11.76 0.64 -9.38
CA THR A 61 12.76 -0.15 -10.11
C THR A 61 14.10 -0.17 -9.37
N VAL A 62 14.55 0.94 -8.80
CA VAL A 62 15.81 1.00 -8.04
C VAL A 62 15.77 0.09 -6.80
N ALA A 63 14.68 0.10 -6.03
CA ALA A 63 14.52 -0.78 -4.86
C ALA A 63 14.41 -2.27 -5.26
N CYS A 64 13.66 -2.59 -6.32
CA CYS A 64 13.54 -3.95 -6.83
C CYS A 64 14.85 -4.47 -7.45
N ILE A 65 15.60 -3.64 -8.17
CA ILE A 65 16.92 -3.97 -8.72
C ILE A 65 17.90 -4.20 -7.57
N HIS A 66 17.87 -3.39 -6.51
CA HIS A 66 18.71 -3.60 -5.34
C HIS A 66 18.44 -4.97 -4.69
N MET A 67 17.17 -5.32 -4.47
CA MET A 67 16.78 -6.64 -3.96
C MET A 67 17.26 -7.78 -4.86
N ALA A 68 17.10 -7.65 -6.19
CA ALA A 68 17.58 -8.65 -7.13
C ALA A 68 19.12 -8.80 -7.10
N CYS A 69 19.87 -7.69 -7.00
CA CYS A 69 21.32 -7.71 -6.83
C CYS A 69 21.74 -8.41 -5.53
N VAL A 70 21.03 -8.15 -4.42
CA VAL A 70 21.28 -8.78 -3.12
C VAL A 70 21.02 -10.30 -3.18
N VAL A 71 19.89 -10.73 -3.75
CA VAL A 71 19.53 -12.15 -3.87
C VAL A 71 20.50 -12.92 -4.78
N HIS A 72 20.96 -12.30 -5.87
CA HIS A 72 21.88 -12.93 -6.83
C HIS A 72 23.36 -12.68 -6.55
N GLN A 73 23.72 -12.06 -5.41
CA GLN A 73 25.09 -11.69 -5.05
C GLN A 73 25.85 -10.93 -6.16
N LYS A 74 25.14 -10.09 -6.93
CA LYS A 74 25.76 -9.26 -7.97
C LYS A 74 26.25 -7.95 -7.36
N ASP A 75 27.53 -7.63 -7.58
CA ASP A 75 28.09 -6.35 -7.13
C ASP A 75 27.58 -5.23 -8.03
N CYS A 76 26.54 -4.54 -7.55
CA CYS A 76 25.92 -3.41 -8.22
C CYS A 76 26.41 -2.07 -7.62
N LYS A 77 27.37 -2.06 -6.69
CA LYS A 77 27.78 -0.86 -5.94
C LYS A 77 28.23 0.29 -6.84
N GLN A 78 28.97 -0.02 -7.91
CA GLN A 78 29.43 0.98 -8.88
C GLN A 78 28.25 1.67 -9.60
N TRP A 79 27.27 0.87 -10.07
CA TRP A 79 26.08 1.40 -10.73
C TRP A 79 25.20 2.22 -9.78
N PHE A 80 25.10 1.80 -8.51
CA PHE A 80 24.38 2.57 -7.48
C PHE A 80 25.11 3.86 -7.07
N ALA A 81 26.44 3.87 -7.07
CA ALA A 81 27.24 5.07 -6.78
C ALA A 81 27.11 6.16 -7.87
N GLU A 82 26.79 5.75 -9.10
CA GLU A 82 26.51 6.67 -10.21
C GLU A 82 25.09 7.27 -10.14
N LEU A 83 24.21 6.73 -9.29
CA LEU A 83 22.88 7.30 -9.04
C LEU A 83 22.99 8.41 -8.01
N ASN A 84 22.52 9.61 -8.35
CA ASN A 84 22.34 10.73 -7.42
C ASN A 84 21.11 10.51 -6.49
N THR A 85 21.05 9.35 -5.83
CA THR A 85 19.95 8.93 -4.96
C THR A 85 20.47 8.67 -3.55
N ASP A 86 19.69 9.07 -2.54
CA ASP A 86 19.99 8.82 -1.13
C ASP A 86 19.99 7.30 -0.83
N LEU A 87 21.19 6.74 -0.64
CA LEU A 87 21.41 5.32 -0.38
C LEU A 87 20.86 4.90 0.99
N ASP A 88 20.83 5.79 1.99
CA ASP A 88 20.30 5.48 3.32
C ASP A 88 18.79 5.20 3.23
N ARG A 89 18.07 5.93 2.38
CA ARG A 89 16.64 5.70 2.12
C ARG A 89 16.41 4.39 1.38
N ILE A 90 17.26 4.05 0.41
CA ILE A 90 17.17 2.77 -0.31
C ILE A 90 17.39 1.59 0.66
N MET A 91 18.36 1.68 1.56
CA MET A 91 18.58 0.67 2.58
C MET A 91 17.40 0.56 3.56
N GLU A 92 16.81 1.69 3.96
CA GLU A 92 15.62 1.71 4.81
C GLU A 92 14.45 0.97 4.14
N ILE A 93 14.19 1.25 2.86
CA ILE A 93 13.14 0.57 2.06
C ILE A 93 13.45 -0.93 1.94
N THR A 94 14.69 -1.30 1.65
CA THR A 94 15.13 -2.71 1.55
C THR A 94 14.83 -3.47 2.84
N ARG A 95 15.12 -2.86 4.00
CA ARG A 95 14.82 -3.46 5.31
C ARG A 95 13.31 -3.63 5.53
N TYR A 96 12.48 -2.66 5.15
CA TYR A 96 11.02 -2.82 5.22
C TYR A 96 10.52 -3.96 4.33
N ILE A 97 11.10 -4.15 3.15
CA ILE A 97 10.76 -5.24 2.24
C ILE A 97 11.15 -6.60 2.84
N LEU A 98 12.35 -6.73 3.40
CA LEU A 98 12.78 -7.98 4.06
C LEU A 98 11.89 -8.33 5.25
N ASN A 99 11.64 -7.37 6.14
CA ASN A 99 10.75 -7.56 7.29
C ASN A 99 9.33 -7.97 6.88
N LEU A 100 8.84 -7.49 5.72
CA LEU A 100 7.55 -7.90 5.18
C LEU A 100 7.55 -9.38 4.80
N TYR A 101 8.62 -9.88 4.18
CA TYR A 101 8.75 -11.30 3.84
C TYR A 101 8.88 -12.19 5.06
N ASP A 102 9.65 -11.78 6.07
CA ASP A 102 9.79 -12.53 7.33
C ASP A 102 8.43 -12.64 8.07
N LEU A 103 7.66 -11.55 8.09
CA LEU A 103 6.30 -11.56 8.63
C LEU A 103 5.39 -12.47 7.80
N TRP A 104 5.48 -12.42 6.47
CA TRP A 104 4.63 -13.23 5.60
C TRP A 104 4.91 -14.73 5.75
N GLU A 105 6.17 -15.13 5.96
CA GLU A 105 6.51 -16.53 6.21
C GLU A 105 5.91 -17.06 7.52
N SER A 106 5.80 -16.21 8.54
CA SER A 106 5.34 -16.59 9.88
C SER A 106 3.84 -16.36 10.14
N TYR A 107 3.17 -15.52 9.35
CA TYR A 107 1.77 -15.12 9.55
C TYR A 107 0.77 -16.08 8.88
N ASP A 108 -0.14 -16.68 9.66
CA ASP A 108 -1.22 -17.52 9.15
C ASP A 108 -2.54 -16.74 9.10
N GLU A 109 -2.83 -16.17 7.91
CA GLU A 109 -4.02 -15.34 7.69
C GLU A 109 -5.32 -16.01 8.14
N ARG A 110 -5.50 -17.32 7.89
CA ARG A 110 -6.77 -18.00 8.18
C ARG A 110 -7.02 -18.14 9.67
N LYS A 111 -5.96 -18.31 10.46
CA LYS A 111 -6.05 -18.49 11.91
C LYS A 111 -6.08 -17.16 12.65
N GLU A 112 -5.31 -16.18 12.20
CA GLU A 112 -5.06 -14.96 12.97
C GLU A 112 -6.06 -13.83 12.65
N ILE A 113 -6.60 -13.78 11.42
CA ILE A 113 -7.43 -12.65 10.99
C ILE A 113 -8.70 -12.49 11.84
N GLN A 114 -9.34 -13.58 12.23
CA GLN A 114 -10.57 -13.52 13.02
C GLN A 114 -10.33 -12.91 14.41
N GLY A 115 -9.22 -13.27 15.06
CA GLY A 115 -8.84 -12.70 16.34
C GLY A 115 -8.48 -11.21 16.25
N LEU A 116 -7.83 -10.80 15.15
CA LEU A 116 -7.51 -9.41 14.88
C LEU A 116 -8.77 -8.57 14.63
N LEU A 117 -9.72 -9.09 13.85
CA LEU A 117 -11.00 -8.41 13.57
C LEU A 117 -11.82 -8.20 14.84
N GLN A 118 -11.79 -9.12 15.80
CA GLN A 118 -12.49 -8.95 17.07
C GLN A 118 -11.87 -7.85 17.95
N LYS A 119 -10.54 -7.68 17.89
CA LYS A 119 -9.84 -6.58 18.57
C LYS A 119 -10.01 -5.24 17.86
N MET A 120 -10.53 -5.26 16.63
CA MET A 120 -10.70 -4.06 15.84
C MET A 120 -11.72 -3.13 16.52
N PRO A 121 -11.40 -1.85 16.68
CA PRO A 121 -12.31 -0.91 17.30
C PRO A 121 -13.60 -0.76 16.50
N LYS A 122 -14.75 -1.02 17.12
CA LYS A 122 -16.05 -0.89 16.43
C LYS A 122 -16.43 0.58 16.24
N PRO A 123 -17.04 0.94 15.09
CA PRO A 123 -17.57 2.29 14.89
C PRO A 123 -18.65 2.65 15.90
N ASN A 124 -18.60 3.89 16.41
CA ASN A 124 -19.65 4.41 17.28
C ASN A 124 -20.87 4.78 16.43
N THR A 125 -21.97 4.05 16.59
CA THR A 125 -23.21 4.23 15.83
C THR A 125 -24.06 5.39 16.37
N GLN A 126 -23.45 6.54 16.70
CA GLN A 126 -24.27 7.70 17.06
C GLN A 126 -25.22 8.01 15.89
N PRO A 127 -26.55 8.03 16.11
CA PRO A 127 -27.48 8.32 15.04
C PRO A 127 -27.22 9.74 14.56
N VAL A 128 -26.94 9.87 13.27
CA VAL A 128 -26.78 11.16 12.60
C VAL A 128 -28.07 11.96 12.88
N PRO A 129 -28.01 13.14 13.52
CA PRO A 129 -29.20 13.97 13.67
C PRO A 129 -29.77 14.21 12.28
N ARG A 130 -31.01 13.78 12.06
CA ARG A 130 -31.72 13.99 10.81
C ARG A 130 -31.78 15.52 10.64
N VAL A 131 -30.99 16.06 9.72
CA VAL A 131 -31.07 17.47 9.34
C VAL A 131 -32.48 17.66 8.78
N VAL A 132 -33.37 18.19 9.63
CA VAL A 132 -34.70 18.63 9.21
C VAL A 132 -34.44 19.83 8.32
N ARG A 133 -34.51 19.59 7.00
CA ARG A 133 -34.67 20.66 6.02
C ARG A 133 -36.13 21.02 5.93
#